data_AF-A0A9P6CHI3-F1
#
_entry.id   AF-A0A9P6CHI3-F1
#
_cell.length_a   1.000
_cell.length_b   1.000
_cell.length_c   1.000
_cell.angle_alpha   90.00
_cell.angle_beta   90.00
_cell.angle_gamma   90.00
#
_symmetry.space_group_name_H-M   'P 1'
#
loop_
_entity.id
_entity.type
_entity.pdbx_description
1 polymer ?
#
loop_
_entity_poly.entity_id
_entity_poly.type
_entity_poly.pdbx_seq_one_letter_code
_entity_poly.pdbx_strand_id
1 'polypeptide(L)'
;MSKGSIKDYFDWSASQIQQCSNRNINHLPTVDEFIIMRRCTVGAGMVEAMVEHSLNIDLPSYVFKDPVVISMSQAISDIISWSNDIYSFHKEQRGGDSPNLICVLQP
;
A
#
# COMPACT_ATOMS: atom_id res chain seq x y z
N MET A 1 -6.80 17.52 10.67
CA MET A 1 -5.70 16.58 10.36
C MET A 1 -5.82 15.40 11.29
N SER A 2 -6.47 14.32 10.84
CA SER A 2 -6.55 13.07 11.59
C SER A 2 -5.13 12.63 11.98
N LYS A 3 -4.96 12.24 13.25
CA LYS A 3 -3.66 11.79 13.82
C LYS A 3 -3.07 10.56 13.09
N GLY A 4 -3.82 9.93 12.17
CA GLY A 4 -3.34 8.85 11.30
C GLY A 4 -2.37 9.32 10.21
N SER A 5 -2.60 10.49 9.58
CA SER A 5 -1.96 10.81 8.30
C SER A 5 -0.43 10.94 8.35
N ILE A 6 0.13 11.42 9.47
CA ILE A 6 1.59 11.55 9.65
C ILE A 6 2.22 10.17 9.85
N LYS A 7 1.57 9.30 10.63
CA LYS A 7 2.04 7.92 10.83
C LYS A 7 1.99 7.15 9.52
N ASP A 8 0.89 7.27 8.77
CA ASP A 8 0.70 6.59 7.49
C ASP A 8 1.75 7.04 6.46
N TYR A 9 2.15 8.32 6.49
CA TYR A 9 3.26 8.83 5.68
C TYR A 9 4.61 8.20 6.04
N PHE A 10 4.91 8.05 7.34
CA PHE A 10 6.16 7.41 7.77
C PHE A 10 6.17 5.92 7.44
N ASP A 11 5.07 5.21 7.65
CA ASP A 11 4.93 3.80 7.31
C ASP A 11 5.08 3.59 5.80
N TRP A 12 4.44 4.45 4.99
CA TRP A 12 4.60 4.46 3.54
C TRP A 12 6.06 4.70 3.15
N SER A 13 6.71 5.72 3.70
CA SER A 13 8.11 6.05 3.39
C SER A 13 9.06 4.91 3.76
N ALA A 14 8.87 4.28 4.91
CA ALA A 14 9.65 3.13 5.35
C ALA A 14 9.46 1.93 4.40
N SER A 15 8.22 1.71 3.92
CA SER A 15 7.94 0.63 2.97
C SER A 15 8.61 0.82 1.61
N GLN A 16 8.79 2.07 1.15
CA GLN A 16 9.56 2.36 -0.08
C GLN A 16 11.03 2.00 0.11
N ILE A 17 11.62 2.32 1.26
CA ILE A 17 13.00 1.96 1.58
C ILE A 17 13.16 0.45 1.61
N GLN A 18 12.21 -0.28 2.21
CA GLN A 18 12.22 -1.74 2.25
C GLN A 18 12.13 -2.35 0.85
N GLN A 19 11.26 -1.84 -0.03
CA GLN A 19 11.20 -2.29 -1.42
C GLN A 19 12.52 -2.07 -2.16
N CYS A 20 13.14 -0.91 -2.01
CA CYS A 20 14.46 -0.62 -2.60
C CYS A 20 15.53 -1.58 -2.07
N SER A 21 15.52 -1.87 -0.77
CA SER A 21 16.44 -2.82 -0.13
C SER A 21 16.28 -4.22 -0.71
N ASN A 22 15.05 -4.74 -0.79
CA ASN A 22 14.74 -6.05 -1.36
C ASN A 22 15.24 -6.17 -2.81
N ARG A 23 15.06 -5.11 -3.59
CA ARG A 23 15.53 -5.03 -4.98
C ARG A 23 17.06 -5.10 -5.06
N ASN A 24 17.77 -4.37 -4.21
CA ASN A 24 19.24 -4.38 -4.17
C ASN A 24 19.83 -5.76 -3.87
N ILE A 25 19.14 -6.58 -3.07
CA ILE A 25 19.59 -7.93 -2.73
C ILE A 25 18.94 -9.04 -3.58
N ASN A 26 18.17 -8.68 -4.62
CA ASN A 26 17.38 -9.60 -5.45
C ASN A 26 16.49 -10.55 -4.62
N HIS A 27 15.94 -10.06 -3.52
CA HIS A 27 15.05 -10.84 -2.67
C HIS A 27 13.60 -10.70 -3.14
N LEU A 28 13.00 -11.84 -3.51
CA LEU A 28 11.57 -11.94 -3.77
C LEU A 28 10.85 -12.35 -2.47
N PRO A 29 9.96 -11.51 -1.92
CA PRO A 29 9.20 -11.86 -0.73
C PRO A 29 8.25 -13.03 -1.01
N THR A 30 7.86 -13.76 0.04
CA THR A 30 6.73 -14.70 -0.05
C THR A 30 5.42 -13.96 -0.32
N VAL A 31 4.38 -14.68 -0.76
CA VAL A 31 3.05 -14.09 -1.04
C VAL A 31 2.51 -13.31 0.16
N ASP A 32 2.59 -13.90 1.37
CA ASP A 32 2.06 -13.27 2.59
C ASP A 32 2.84 -12.01 2.98
N GLU A 33 4.18 -12.06 2.90
CA GLU A 33 5.04 -10.89 3.14
C GLU A 33 4.79 -9.80 2.10
N PHE A 34 4.58 -10.19 0.84
CA PHE A 34 4.30 -9.26 -0.25
C PHE A 34 2.98 -8.54 -0.05
N ILE A 35 1.90 -9.22 0.34
CA ILE A 35 0.60 -8.59 0.59
C ILE A 35 0.71 -7.52 1.69
N ILE A 36 1.37 -7.85 2.81
CA ILE A 36 1.55 -6.92 3.93
C ILE A 36 2.38 -5.70 3.48
N MET A 37 3.51 -5.94 2.83
CA MET A 37 4.37 -4.89 2.31
C MET A 37 3.63 -4.01 1.30
N ARG A 38 2.90 -4.61 0.35
CA ARG A 38 2.21 -3.89 -0.74
C ARG A 38 1.15 -2.95 -0.22
N ARG A 39 0.37 -3.36 0.79
CA ARG A 39 -0.64 -2.51 1.47
C ARG A 39 -0.03 -1.26 2.10
N CYS A 40 1.19 -1.32 2.62
CA CYS A 40 1.89 -0.13 3.12
C CYS A 40 2.38 0.80 1.98
N THR A 41 2.67 0.23 0.80
CA THR A 41 3.36 0.95 -0.29
C THR A 41 2.44 1.75 -1.20
N VAL A 42 1.14 1.44 -1.21
CA VAL A 42 0.14 2.11 -2.04
C VAL A 42 -0.23 3.50 -1.51
N GLY A 43 -0.01 3.76 -0.22
CA GLY A 43 -0.29 5.05 0.41
C GLY A 43 -1.78 5.35 0.60
N ALA A 44 -2.64 4.33 0.70
CA ALA A 44 -4.09 4.49 0.83
C ALA A 44 -4.49 5.38 2.01
N GLY A 45 -3.83 5.25 3.17
CA GLY A 45 -4.12 6.10 4.35
C GLY A 45 -3.91 7.60 4.08
N MET A 46 -2.94 7.97 3.24
CA MET A 46 -2.77 9.37 2.81
C MET A 46 -3.92 9.82 1.91
N VAL A 47 -4.39 8.97 1.00
CA VAL A 47 -5.53 9.26 0.12
C VAL A 47 -6.81 9.42 0.94
N GLU A 48 -7.05 8.55 1.92
CA GLU A 48 -8.18 8.64 2.83
C GLU A 48 -8.18 9.97 3.61
N ALA A 49 -7.03 10.39 4.12
CA ALA A 49 -6.87 11.68 4.78
C ALA A 49 -7.12 12.86 3.82
N MET A 50 -6.71 12.75 2.55
CA MET A 50 -7.03 13.75 1.53
C MET A 50 -8.53 13.81 1.24
N VAL A 51 -9.22 12.67 1.18
CA VAL A 51 -10.67 12.60 0.94
C VAL A 51 -11.44 13.24 2.10
N GLU A 52 -11.09 12.88 3.34
CA GLU A 52 -11.67 13.47 4.55
C GLU A 52 -11.55 15.01 4.51
N HIS A 53 -10.35 15.52 4.21
CA HIS A 53 -10.10 16.95 4.10
C HIS A 53 -10.85 17.61 2.93
N SER A 54 -10.84 16.98 1.75
CA SER A 54 -11.44 17.55 0.53
C SER A 54 -12.97 17.63 0.60
N LEU A 55 -13.59 16.71 1.34
CA LEU A 55 -15.04 16.69 1.56
C LEU A 55 -15.46 17.47 2.81
N ASN A 56 -14.50 18.07 3.52
CA ASN A 56 -14.71 18.77 4.79
C ASN A 56 -15.47 17.91 5.82
N ILE A 57 -15.12 16.61 5.86
CA ILE A 57 -15.61 15.65 6.84
C ILE A 57 -14.63 15.67 8.01
N ASP A 58 -15.12 15.65 9.24
CA ASP A 58 -14.29 15.51 10.45
C ASP A 58 -14.76 14.26 11.20
N LEU A 59 -14.09 13.13 10.94
CA LEU A 59 -14.46 11.86 11.57
C LEU A 59 -13.83 11.76 12.96
N PRO A 60 -14.61 11.41 13.99
CA PRO A 60 -14.05 11.12 15.30
C PRO A 60 -13.02 9.99 15.25
N SER A 61 -11.92 10.13 16.00
CA SER A 61 -10.81 9.16 15.98
C SER A 61 -11.17 7.70 16.28
N TYR A 62 -12.31 7.44 16.95
CA TYR A 62 -12.77 6.08 17.22
C TYR A 62 -13.30 5.38 15.95
N VAL A 63 -13.74 6.13 14.93
CA VAL A 63 -14.24 5.58 13.66
C VAL A 63 -13.13 4.82 12.95
N PHE A 64 -11.90 5.36 12.95
CA PHE A 64 -10.73 4.69 12.39
C PHE A 64 -10.27 3.45 13.17
N LYS A 65 -10.85 3.20 14.35
CA LYS A 65 -10.62 1.98 15.14
C LYS A 65 -11.74 0.95 14.95
N ASP A 66 -12.79 1.30 14.23
CA ASP A 66 -13.88 0.38 13.93
C ASP A 66 -13.38 -0.74 13.00
N PRO A 67 -13.59 -2.02 13.33
CA PRO A 67 -13.12 -3.13 12.51
C PRO A 67 -13.62 -3.09 11.06
N VAL A 68 -14.83 -2.57 10.83
CA VAL A 68 -15.40 -2.44 9.48
C VAL A 68 -14.63 -1.39 8.69
N VAL A 69 -14.34 -0.23 9.30
CA VAL A 69 -13.59 0.85 8.65
C VAL A 69 -12.16 0.40 8.32
N ILE A 70 -11.50 -0.30 9.24
CA ILE A 70 -10.17 -0.89 9.01
C ILE A 70 -10.22 -1.89 7.84
N SER A 71 -11.22 -2.77 7.82
CA SER A 71 -11.37 -3.76 6.74
C SER A 71 -11.65 -3.10 5.39
N MET A 72 -12.44 -2.02 5.38
CA MET A 72 -12.69 -1.23 4.17
C MET A 72 -11.41 -0.57 3.65
N SER A 73 -10.60 0.03 4.53
CA SER A 73 -9.32 0.63 4.15
C SER A 73 -8.35 -0.40 3.55
N GLN A 74 -8.27 -1.59 4.16
CA GLN A 74 -7.49 -2.70 3.62
C GLN A 74 -7.99 -3.16 2.25
N ALA A 75 -9.31 -3.29 2.07
CA ALA A 75 -9.90 -3.68 0.80
C ALA A 75 -9.65 -2.63 -0.30
N ILE A 76 -9.74 -1.34 0.01
CA ILE A 76 -9.40 -0.26 -0.92
C ILE A 76 -7.92 -0.33 -1.31
N SER A 77 -7.04 -0.52 -0.33
CA SER A 77 -5.60 -0.68 -0.57
C SER A 77 -5.33 -1.84 -1.54
N ASP A 78 -5.95 -2.99 -1.31
CA ASP A 78 -5.84 -4.18 -2.16
C ASP A 78 -6.33 -3.90 -3.59
N ILE A 79 -7.53 -3.30 -3.74
CA ILE A 79 -8.09 -3.02 -5.06
C ILE A 79 -7.17 -2.10 -5.86
N ILE A 80 -6.62 -1.04 -5.24
CA ILE A 80 -5.70 -0.11 -5.89
C ILE A 80 -4.40 -0.82 -6.25
N SER A 81 -3.81 -1.57 -5.31
CA SER A 81 -2.54 -2.29 -5.50
C SER A 81 -2.63 -3.35 -6.58
N TRP A 82 -3.63 -4.24 -6.53
CA TRP A 82 -3.77 -5.32 -7.51
C TRP A 82 -4.07 -4.80 -8.90
N SER A 83 -4.89 -3.76 -9.00
CA SER A 83 -5.13 -3.10 -10.29
C SER A 83 -3.82 -2.51 -10.83
N ASN A 84 -3.05 -1.82 -9.98
CA ASN A 84 -1.76 -1.27 -10.38
C ASN A 84 -0.82 -2.36 -10.89
N ASP A 85 -0.64 -3.44 -10.13
CA ASP A 85 0.28 -4.54 -10.47
C ASP A 85 -0.05 -5.18 -11.81
N ILE A 86 -1.34 -5.40 -12.09
CA ILE A 86 -1.80 -5.98 -13.37
C ILE A 86 -1.50 -5.03 -14.54
N TYR A 87 -1.82 -3.75 -14.42
CA TYR A 87 -1.61 -2.78 -15.49
C TYR A 87 -0.14 -2.39 -15.67
N SER A 88 0.65 -2.38 -14.59
CA SER A 88 2.06 -1.97 -14.60
C SER A 88 3.01 -3.11 -14.95
N PHE A 89 2.57 -4.37 -14.90
CA PHE A 89 3.42 -5.56 -15.05
C PHE A 89 4.39 -5.49 -16.24
N HIS A 90 3.89 -5.22 -17.45
CA HIS A 90 4.73 -5.16 -18.65
C HIS A 90 5.77 -4.04 -18.60
N LYS A 91 5.45 -2.93 -17.93
CA LYS A 91 6.38 -1.80 -17.74
C LYS A 91 7.48 -2.19 -16.73
N GLU A 92 7.09 -2.80 -15.62
CA GLU A 92 7.99 -3.17 -14.52
C GLU A 92 8.94 -4.29 -14.92
N GLN A 93 8.45 -5.32 -15.62
CA GLN A 93 9.26 -6.42 -16.11
C GLN A 93 10.39 -5.96 -17.05
N ARG A 94 10.11 -4.97 -17.91
CA ARG A 94 11.11 -4.38 -18.81
C ARG A 94 12.17 -3.55 -18.08
N GLY A 95 11.79 -2.96 -16.95
CA GLY A 95 12.68 -2.15 -16.12
C GLY A 95 13.57 -2.98 -15.19
N GLY A 96 13.38 -4.30 -15.11
CA GLY A 96 14.02 -5.14 -14.11
C GLY A 96 13.52 -4.86 -12.68
N ASP A 97 12.36 -4.23 -12.55
CA ASP A 97 11.74 -3.95 -11.26
C ASP A 97 10.95 -5.18 -10.78
N SER A 98 11.27 -5.65 -9.58
CA SER A 98 10.39 -6.54 -8.83
C SER A 98 10.52 -6.21 -7.35
N PRO A 99 9.40 -6.02 -6.63
CA PRO A 99 8.34 -7.03 -6.58
C PRO A 99 6.94 -6.57 -7.08
N ASN A 100 6.34 -7.36 -7.96
CA ASN A 100 4.96 -7.24 -8.47
C ASN A 100 4.18 -8.53 -8.13
N LEU A 101 2.87 -8.45 -7.87
CA LEU A 101 2.04 -9.61 -7.52
C LEU A 101 2.22 -10.78 -8.49
N ILE A 102 2.25 -10.52 -9.80
CA ILE A 102 2.35 -11.58 -10.80
C ILE A 102 3.69 -12.33 -10.69
N CYS A 103 4.78 -11.63 -10.38
CA CYS A 103 6.08 -12.27 -10.17
C CYS A 103 6.09 -13.15 -8.92
N VAL A 104 5.41 -12.72 -7.85
CA VAL A 104 5.37 -13.46 -6.58
C VAL A 104 4.46 -14.69 -6.67
N LEU A 105 3.42 -14.65 -7.53
CA LEU A 105 2.51 -15.77 -7.76
C LEU A 105 2.99 -16.77 -8.81
N GLN A 106 3.99 -16.42 -9.62
CA GLN A 106 4.57 -17.31 -10.62
C GLN A 106 5.58 -18.27 -9.96
N PRO A 107 5.45 -19.60 -10.17
CA PRO A 107 6.37 -20.59 -9.63
C PRO A 107 7.74 -20.60 -10.33
#